data_AF-A0A512NLP5-F1
#
_entry.id   AF-A0A512NLP5-F1
#
_cell.length_a   1.000
_cell.length_b   1.000
_cell.length_c   1.000
_cell.angle_alpha   90.00
_cell.angle_beta   90.00
_cell.angle_gamma   90.00
#
_symmetry.space_group_name_H-M   'P 1'
#
loop_
_entity.id
_entity.type
_entity.pdbx_description
1 polymer ?
#
loop_
_entity_poly.entity_id
_entity_poly.type
_entity_poly.pdbx_seq_one_letter_code
_entity_poly.pdbx_strand_id
1 'polypeptide(L)'
;MSDKTTLAREKRDVARRARRLANTLLAEDDRSRLTRFADELDREAAALEQSTAVFVLKPDVTSHQQTQQQQVQQQQQSAVADSDLTKEKD
;
A
#
# COMPACT_ATOMS: atom_id res chain seq x y z
N MET A 1 -12.52 -14.45 1.80
CA MET A 1 -11.17 -14.36 2.40
C MET A 1 -10.53 -15.74 2.27
N SER A 2 -9.30 -15.85 1.79
CA SER A 2 -8.64 -17.15 1.59
C SER A 2 -8.26 -17.77 2.94
N ASP A 3 -8.42 -19.09 3.08
CA ASP A 3 -8.14 -19.83 4.32
C ASP A 3 -6.72 -19.58 4.85
N LYS A 4 -5.75 -19.38 3.96
CA LYS A 4 -4.36 -19.04 4.28
C LYS A 4 -4.23 -17.69 5.00
N THR A 5 -5.05 -16.71 4.65
CA THR A 5 -5.05 -15.38 5.27
C THR A 5 -5.65 -15.44 6.68
N THR A 6 -6.67 -16.26 6.89
CA THR A 6 -7.25 -16.52 8.21
C THR A 6 -6.23 -17.22 9.11
N LEU A 7 -5.58 -18.27 8.61
CA LEU A 7 -4.55 -19.01 9.34
C LEU A 7 -3.34 -18.13 9.71
N ALA A 8 -2.91 -17.24 8.81
CA ALA A 8 -1.82 -16.31 9.11
C ALA A 8 -2.18 -15.33 10.25
N ARG A 9 -3.42 -14.83 10.27
CA ARG A 9 -3.92 -13.97 11.37
C ARG A 9 -3.95 -14.72 12.68
N GLU A 10 -4.47 -15.94 12.68
CA GLU A 10 -4.51 -16.79 13.88
C GLU A 10 -3.11 -17.03 14.44
N LYS A 11 -2.12 -17.35 13.58
CA LYS A 11 -0.72 -17.52 14.00
C LYS A 11 -0.13 -16.25 14.61
N ARG A 12 -0.36 -15.07 14.02
CA ARG A 12 0.04 -13.78 14.61
C ARG A 12 -0.59 -13.53 15.97
N ASP A 13 -1.87 -13.86 16.14
CA ASP A 13 -2.56 -13.67 17.41
C ASP A 13 -2.04 -14.62 18.49
N VAL A 14 -1.70 -15.85 18.13
CA VAL A 14 -1.03 -16.78 19.06
C VAL A 14 0.37 -16.28 19.40
N ALA A 15 1.17 -15.80 18.44
CA ALA A 15 2.49 -15.22 18.69
C ALA A 15 2.42 -14.05 19.68
N ARG A 16 1.46 -13.12 19.49
CA ARG A 16 1.21 -12.00 20.41
C ARG A 16 0.81 -12.46 21.81
N ARG A 17 0.02 -13.52 21.92
CA ARG A 17 -0.36 -14.11 23.21
C ARG A 17 0.82 -14.79 23.89
N ALA A 18 1.62 -15.54 23.15
CA ALA A 18 2.84 -16.18 23.65
C ALA A 18 3.84 -15.15 24.19
N ARG A 19 4.06 -14.03 23.48
CA ARG A 19 4.91 -12.93 23.99
C ARG A 19 4.35 -12.28 25.25
N ARG A 20 3.04 -12.03 25.30
CA ARG A 20 2.39 -11.49 26.51
C ARG A 20 2.54 -12.44 27.69
N LEU A 21 2.34 -13.74 27.47
CA LEU A 21 2.52 -14.75 28.50
C LEU A 21 3.98 -14.83 28.95
N ALA A 22 4.93 -14.83 28.03
CA ALA A 22 6.36 -14.80 28.35
C ALA A 22 6.69 -13.64 29.30
N ASN A 23 6.18 -12.44 29.03
CA ASN A 23 6.42 -11.27 29.89
C ASN A 23 5.88 -11.41 31.33
N THR A 24 4.98 -12.36 31.60
CA THR A 24 4.45 -12.63 32.94
C THR A 24 5.17 -13.75 33.68
N LEU A 25 6.01 -14.53 33.01
CA LEU A 25 6.70 -15.67 33.63
C LEU A 25 8.00 -15.23 34.30
N LEU A 26 8.25 -15.76 35.50
CA LEU A 26 9.48 -15.53 36.26
C LEU A 26 10.62 -16.44 35.80
N ALA A 27 10.31 -17.66 35.36
CA ALA A 27 11.29 -18.61 34.85
C ALA A 27 11.85 -18.16 33.50
N GLU A 28 13.18 -17.98 33.40
CA GLU A 28 13.86 -17.54 32.18
C GLU A 28 13.78 -18.56 31.05
N ASP A 29 13.78 -19.85 31.38
CA ASP A 29 13.65 -20.92 30.39
C ASP A 29 12.29 -20.89 29.70
N ASP A 30 11.21 -20.73 30.47
CA ASP A 30 9.85 -20.66 29.91
C ASP A 30 9.64 -19.39 29.09
N ARG A 31 10.22 -18.27 29.54
CA ARG A 31 10.28 -17.02 28.76
C ARG A 31 10.97 -17.21 27.41
N SER A 32 12.13 -17.87 27.43
CA SER A 32 12.92 -18.14 26.24
C SER A 32 12.19 -19.07 25.28
N ARG A 33 11.53 -20.11 25.79
CA ARG A 33 10.72 -21.05 25.00
C ARG A 33 9.53 -20.35 24.34
N LEU A 34 8.75 -19.58 25.09
CA LEU A 34 7.59 -18.86 24.55
C LEU A 34 7.97 -17.77 23.56
N THR A 35 9.09 -17.08 23.79
CA THR A 35 9.61 -16.08 22.84
C THR A 35 10.01 -16.73 21.53
N ARG A 36 10.79 -17.82 21.57
CA ARG A 36 11.18 -18.58 20.38
C ARG A 36 9.96 -19.10 19.61
N PHE A 37 8.97 -19.61 20.33
CA PHE A 37 7.72 -20.09 19.73
C PHE A 37 6.93 -18.96 19.05
N ALA A 38 6.87 -17.78 19.67
CA ALA A 38 6.26 -16.61 19.06
C ALA A 38 6.97 -16.19 17.75
N ASP A 39 8.30 -16.23 17.74
CA ASP A 39 9.09 -15.86 16.56
C ASP A 39 8.97 -16.88 15.42
N GLU A 40 8.73 -18.14 15.74
CA GLU A 40 8.41 -19.19 14.75
C GLU A 40 7.03 -18.94 14.13
N LEU A 41 6.01 -18.68 14.94
CA LEU A 41 4.66 -18.38 14.46
C LEU A 41 4.61 -17.11 13.61
N ASP A 42 5.37 -16.07 13.96
CA ASP A 42 5.48 -14.85 13.15
C ASP A 42 6.11 -15.14 11.78
N ARG A 43 7.14 -16.00 11.72
CA ARG A 43 7.76 -16.44 10.46
C ARG A 43 6.79 -17.24 9.60
N GLU A 44 6.06 -18.17 10.20
CA GLU A 44 5.04 -18.96 9.48
C GLU A 44 3.90 -18.10 8.96
N ALA A 45 3.42 -17.14 9.76
CA ALA A 45 2.39 -16.20 9.33
C ALA A 45 2.88 -15.34 8.15
N ALA A 46 4.13 -14.85 8.21
CA ALA A 46 4.73 -14.11 7.10
C ALA A 46 4.86 -14.97 5.83
N ALA A 47 5.27 -16.22 5.95
CA ALA A 47 5.37 -17.14 4.82
C ALA A 47 3.98 -17.44 4.19
N LEU A 48 2.95 -17.61 5.02
CA LEU A 48 1.58 -17.81 4.55
C LEU A 48 1.07 -16.57 3.79
N GLU A 49 1.31 -15.38 4.32
CA GLU A 49 0.95 -14.12 3.66
C GLU A 49 1.67 -13.93 2.33
N GLN A 50 2.97 -14.22 2.27
CA GLN A 50 3.77 -14.18 1.04
C GLN A 50 3.26 -15.20 0.01
N SER A 51 2.91 -16.41 0.43
CA SER A 51 2.36 -17.44 -0.45
C SER A 51 1.03 -17.04 -1.09
N THR A 52 0.26 -16.15 -0.43
CA THR A 52 -0.94 -15.53 -1.00
C THR A 52 -0.65 -14.30 -1.85
N ALA A 53 0.44 -13.56 -1.58
CA ALA A 53 0.80 -12.34 -2.30
C ALA A 53 1.36 -12.59 -3.72
N VAL A 54 1.93 -13.77 -3.98
CA VAL A 54 2.49 -14.11 -5.31
C VAL A 54 1.44 -14.08 -6.43
N PHE A 55 0.14 -14.14 -6.12
CA PHE A 55 -0.92 -14.13 -7.13
C PHE A 55 -1.55 -12.74 -7.42
N VAL A 56 -1.05 -11.65 -6.81
CA VAL A 56 -1.59 -10.29 -7.05
C VAL A 56 -0.52 -9.37 -7.66
N LEU A 57 -0.08 -9.71 -8.87
CA LEU A 57 0.41 -8.75 -9.87
C LEU A 57 -0.80 -8.47 -10.78
N LYS A 58 -1.43 -7.30 -10.86
CA LYS A 58 -0.97 -5.90 -10.89
C LYS A 58 -2.10 -4.97 -10.42
N PRO A 59 -1.84 -3.81 -9.81
CA PRO A 59 -2.62 -2.62 -10.13
C PRO A 59 -1.99 -1.99 -11.37
N ASP A 60 -2.70 -2.06 -12.50
CA ASP A 60 -2.45 -1.23 -13.66
C ASP A 60 -2.85 0.20 -13.30
N VAL A 61 -1.91 0.93 -12.67
CA VAL A 61 -2.10 2.35 -12.36
C VAL A 61 -1.87 3.12 -13.65
N THR A 62 -2.90 3.12 -14.49
CA THR A 62 -2.95 3.95 -15.69
C THR A 62 -2.84 5.42 -15.30
N SER A 63 -1.72 6.03 -15.68
CA SER A 63 -1.41 7.44 -15.47
C SER A 63 -2.28 8.32 -16.38
N HIS A 64 -3.53 8.63 -15.99
CA HIS A 64 -4.48 9.45 -16.76
C HIS A 64 -4.41 10.95 -16.42
N GLN A 65 -3.22 11.57 -16.40
CA GLN A 65 -3.09 13.01 -16.04
C GLN A 65 -2.49 13.93 -17.12
N GLN A 66 -2.33 13.48 -18.37
CA GLN A 66 -1.70 14.32 -19.42
C GLN A 66 -2.66 15.08 -20.36
N THR A 67 -3.98 14.86 -20.32
CA THR A 67 -4.86 15.43 -21.34
C THR A 67 -5.36 16.87 -21.06
N GLN A 68 -5.19 17.42 -19.85
CA GLN A 68 -5.74 18.76 -19.53
C GLN A 68 -4.85 19.95 -19.95
N GLN A 69 -3.60 19.74 -20.36
CA GLN A 69 -2.73 20.88 -20.72
C GLN A 69 -2.84 21.35 -22.17
N GLN A 70 -3.49 20.61 -23.08
CA GLN A 70 -3.60 21.02 -24.49
C GLN A 70 -4.78 21.96 -24.79
N GLN A 71 -5.76 22.12 -23.89
CA GLN A 71 -6.91 22.99 -24.18
C GLN A 71 -6.67 24.48 -23.86
N VAL A 72 -5.66 24.84 -23.06
CA VAL A 72 -5.44 26.25 -22.69
C VAL A 72 -4.68 27.03 -23.78
N GLN A 73 -3.89 26.36 -24.62
CA GLN A 73 -3.05 27.05 -25.61
C GLN A 73 -3.80 27.43 -26.89
N GLN A 74 -4.95 26.82 -27.19
CA GLN A 74 -5.74 27.15 -28.38
C GLN A 74 -6.66 28.36 -28.18
N GLN A 75 -6.90 28.80 -26.94
CA GLN A 75 -7.78 29.94 -26.66
C GLN A 75 -7.06 31.30 -26.66
N GLN A 76 -5.73 31.33 -26.64
CA GLN A 76 -4.95 32.58 -26.72
C GLN A 76 -4.62 33.03 -28.14
N GLN A 77 -4.69 32.14 -29.15
CA GLN A 77 -4.47 32.57 -30.55
C GLN A 77 -5.67 33.30 -31.15
N SER A 78 -6.90 33.01 -30.69
CA SER A 78 -8.10 33.67 -31.20
C SER A 78 -8.30 35.10 -30.67
N ALA A 79 -7.65 35.48 -29.56
CA ALA A 79 -7.79 36.80 -28.96
C ALA A 79 -6.85 37.86 -29.56
N VAL A 80 -5.77 37.44 -30.25
CA VAL A 80 -4.79 38.37 -30.83
C VAL A 80 -5.15 38.78 -32.25
N ALA A 81 -5.94 37.97 -32.97
CA ALA A 81 -6.34 38.27 -34.35
C ALA A 81 -7.39 39.40 -34.49
N ASP A 82 -8.09 39.75 -33.41
CA ASP A 82 -9.15 40.79 -33.44
C ASP A 82 -8.66 42.18 -32.98
N SER A 83 -7.41 42.30 -32.53
CA SER A 83 -6.88 43.56 -31.96
C SER A 83 -6.19 44.47 -32.98
N ASP A 84 -6.05 44.04 -34.25
CA ASP A 84 -5.23 44.75 -35.26
C ASP A 84 -6.05 45.49 -36.35
N LEU A 85 -7.37 45.66 -36.17
CA LEU A 85 -8.26 46.32 -37.14
C LEU A 85 -8.88 47.64 -36.67
N THR A 86 -8.46 48.20 -35.52
CA THR A 86 -9.07 49.42 -34.94
C THR A 86 -8.10 50.57 -34.67
N LYS A 87 -7.05 50.70 -35.48
CA LYS A 87 -6.26 51.94 -35.56
C LYS A 87 -6.03 52.38 -37.00
N GLU A 88 -7.10 52.86 -37.63
CA GLU A 88 -6.96 53.91 -38.63
C GLU A 88 -8.11 54.90 -38.43
N LYS A 89 -7.75 56.05 -37.85
CA LYS A 89 -8.60 57.22 -37.67
C LYS A 89 -7.76 58.39 -38.14
N ASP A 90 -7.99 58.82 -39.37
CA ASP A 90 -7.99 60.23 -39.81
C ASP A 90 -8.44 60.31 -41.29
#